data_AF-A0A2E4R9W8-F1
#
_entry.id   AF-A0A2E4R9W8-F1
#
_cell.length_a   1.000
_cell.length_b   1.000
_cell.length_c   1.000
_cell.angle_alpha   90.00
_cell.angle_beta   90.00
_cell.angle_gamma   90.00
#
_symmetry.space_group_name_H-M   'P 1'
#
loop_
_entity.id
_entity.type
_entity.pdbx_description
1 polymer ?
#
loop_
_entity_poly.entity_id
_entity_poly.type
_entity_poly.pdbx_seq_one_letter_code
_entity_poly.pdbx_strand_id
1 'polypeptide(L)'
;MASLKPAPSWCPAELSAGHLSATVWRRHPDSHVLLAEPDELVNEVPVALEYNGIAHATLLATPNDLEDFAYGFSYTEGLIR
;
A
#
# COMPACT_ATOMS: atom_id res chain seq x y z
N MET A 1 1.65 -8.75 -17.83
CA MET A 1 1.50 -7.79 -16.72
C MET A 1 0.39 -8.32 -15.85
N ALA A 2 0.70 -8.68 -14.59
CA ALA A 2 -0.33 -9.16 -13.68
C ALA A 2 -1.36 -8.04 -13.47
N SER A 3 -2.62 -8.34 -13.74
CA SER A 3 -3.72 -7.40 -13.47
C SER A 3 -3.85 -7.30 -11.95
N LEU A 4 -3.39 -6.19 -11.37
CA LEU A 4 -3.51 -5.91 -9.93
C LEU A 4 -5.00 -5.96 -9.56
N LYS A 5 -5.36 -6.79 -8.57
CA LYS A 5 -6.73 -6.83 -8.07
C LYS A 5 -6.99 -5.53 -7.30
N PRO A 6 -8.11 -4.84 -7.56
CA PRO A 6 -8.42 -3.61 -6.85
C PRO A 6 -8.60 -3.88 -5.35
N ALA A 7 -8.45 -2.83 -4.54
CA ALA A 7 -8.74 -2.88 -3.12
C ALA A 7 -10.13 -3.48 -2.87
N PRO A 8 -10.32 -4.25 -1.79
CA PRO A 8 -11.63 -4.81 -1.46
C PRO A 8 -12.65 -3.70 -1.17
N SER A 9 -13.94 -3.99 -1.37
CA SER A 9 -15.03 -3.00 -1.31
C SER A 9 -15.23 -2.34 0.07
N TRP A 10 -14.66 -2.91 1.13
CA TRP A 10 -14.67 -2.33 2.47
C TRP A 10 -13.52 -1.34 2.70
N CYS A 11 -12.51 -1.29 1.82
CA CYS A 11 -11.44 -0.32 1.89
C CYS A 11 -12.01 1.09 1.60
N PRO A 12 -11.78 2.10 2.46
CA PRO A 12 -12.23 3.46 2.20
C PRO A 12 -11.75 3.93 0.82
N ALA A 13 -12.62 4.61 0.06
CA ALA A 13 -12.32 5.00 -1.33
C ALA A 13 -11.05 5.85 -1.47
N GLU A 14 -10.80 6.70 -0.47
CA GLU A 14 -9.58 7.53 -0.33
C GLU A 14 -8.30 6.73 -0.08
N LEU A 15 -8.42 5.49 0.39
CA LEU A 15 -7.33 4.54 0.58
C LEU A 15 -7.32 3.47 -0.51
N SER A 16 -8.27 3.45 -1.43
CA SER A 16 -8.43 2.35 -2.40
C SER A 16 -7.46 2.43 -3.58
N ALA A 17 -6.80 3.57 -3.78
CA ALA A 17 -5.78 3.69 -4.81
C ALA A 17 -4.42 3.26 -4.23
N GLY A 18 -3.74 2.33 -4.90
CA GLY A 18 -2.38 1.92 -4.54
C GLY A 18 -1.31 3.01 -4.76
N HIS A 19 -1.70 4.12 -5.40
CA HIS A 19 -0.86 5.29 -5.61
C HIS A 19 -1.71 6.57 -5.62
N LEU A 20 -1.06 7.72 -5.51
CA LEU A 20 -1.68 9.04 -5.64
C LEU A 20 -0.72 10.03 -6.32
N SER A 21 -1.25 10.88 -7.19
CA SER A 21 -0.51 12.00 -7.73
C SER A 21 -0.35 13.10 -6.67
N ALA A 22 0.87 13.52 -6.39
CA ALA A 22 1.17 14.59 -5.45
C ALA A 22 2.16 15.59 -6.05
N THR A 23 2.10 16.83 -5.56
CA THR A 23 3.16 17.81 -5.82
C THR A 23 4.35 17.52 -4.90
N VAL A 24 5.50 17.21 -5.50
CA VAL A 24 6.77 17.04 -4.81
C VAL A 24 7.68 18.22 -5.08
N TRP A 25 8.60 18.49 -4.15
CA TRP A 25 9.65 19.49 -4.34
C TRP A 25 10.95 18.78 -4.66
N ARG A 26 11.46 18.93 -5.89
CA ARG A 26 12.73 18.34 -6.31
C ARG A 26 13.83 19.39 -6.38
N ARG A 27 15.01 19.01 -5.89
CA ARG A 27 16.21 19.84 -5.97
C ARG A 27 16.92 19.56 -7.29
N HIS A 28 17.15 20.60 -8.08
CA HIS A 28 17.92 20.46 -9.31
C HIS A 28 19.41 20.18 -8.98
N PRO A 29 20.13 19.31 -9.71
CA PRO A 29 21.53 18.99 -9.41
C PRO A 29 22.45 20.21 -9.42
N ASP A 30 22.21 21.12 -10.36
CA ASP A 30 23.09 22.28 -10.63
C ASP A 30 22.66 23.57 -9.93
N SER A 31 21.57 23.55 -9.15
CA SER A 31 21.11 24.75 -8.44
C SER A 31 20.53 24.41 -7.06
N HIS A 32 20.65 25.35 -6.12
CA HIS A 32 19.99 25.23 -4.81
C HIS A 32 18.49 25.55 -4.86
N VAL A 33 17.89 25.57 -6.06
CA VAL A 33 16.47 25.86 -6.25
C VAL A 33 15.66 24.57 -6.09
N LEU A 34 14.55 24.66 -5.36
CA LEU A 34 13.52 23.63 -5.30
C LEU A 34 12.43 23.93 -6.31
N LEU A 35 12.09 22.97 -7.15
CA LEU A 35 11.01 23.07 -8.13
C LEU A 35 9.85 22.18 -7.68
N ALA A 36 8.64 22.73 -7.72
CA ALA A 36 7.41 21.97 -7.49
C ALA A 36 7.00 21.27 -8.78
N GLU A 37 6.90 19.94 -8.74
CA GLU A 37 6.52 19.11 -9.89
C GLU A 37 5.55 18.00 -9.46
N PRO A 38 4.64 17.56 -10.36
CA PRO A 38 3.79 16.40 -10.08
C PRO A 38 4.61 15.11 -10.11
N ASP A 39 4.29 14.18 -9.20
CA ASP A 39 4.86 12.85 -9.14
C ASP A 39 3.81 11.83 -8.66
N GLU A 40 4.04 10.56 -9.00
CA GLU A 40 3.20 9.45 -8.53
C GLU A 40 3.83 8.83 -7.29
N LEU A 41 3.11 8.90 -6.16
CA LEU A 41 3.56 8.35 -4.89
C LEU A 41 2.78 7.08 -4.57
N VAL A 42 3.46 6.06 -4.05
CA VAL A 42 2.80 4.85 -3.54
C VAL A 42 2.00 5.19 -2.29
N ASN A 43 0.81 4.61 -2.17
CA ASN A 43 0.01 4.69 -0.97
C ASN A 43 0.35 3.51 -0.04
N GLU A 44 0.75 3.79 1.19
CA GLU A 44 0.93 2.78 2.24
C GLU A 44 -0.08 3.02 3.36
N VAL A 45 -0.86 1.99 3.65
CA VAL A 45 -1.92 2.05 4.66
C VAL A 45 -1.71 0.98 5.72
N PRO A 46 -2.17 1.20 6.96
CA PRO A 46 -2.19 0.15 7.96
C PRO A 46 -3.22 -0.92 7.59
N VAL A 47 -2.76 -2.16 7.49
CA VAL A 47 -3.57 -3.35 7.25
C VAL A 47 -3.47 -4.27 8.46
N ALA A 48 -4.60 -4.51 9.12
CA ALA A 48 -4.69 -5.49 10.21
C ALA A 48 -5.09 -6.86 9.65
N LEU A 49 -4.31 -7.89 10.01
CA LEU A 49 -4.64 -9.28 9.74
C LEU A 49 -5.31 -9.89 10.98
N GLU A 50 -6.60 -10.16 10.86
CA GLU A 50 -7.42 -10.73 11.92
C GLU A 50 -7.79 -12.17 11.60
N TYR A 51 -7.54 -13.07 12.55
CA TYR A 51 -7.93 -14.48 12.45
C TYR A 51 -8.97 -14.76 13.51
N ASN A 52 -10.16 -15.18 13.09
CA ASN A 52 -11.31 -15.42 13.97
C ASN A 52 -11.63 -14.21 14.89
N GLY A 53 -11.47 -12.98 14.38
CA GLY A 53 -11.73 -11.74 15.11
C GLY A 53 -10.64 -11.32 16.10
N ILE A 54 -9.47 -11.96 16.06
CA ILE A 54 -8.30 -11.57 16.87
C ILE A 54 -7.23 -11.00 15.95
N ALA A 55 -6.82 -9.76 16.20
CA ALA A 55 -5.71 -9.13 15.50
C ALA A 55 -4.39 -9.86 15.79
N HIS A 56 -3.75 -10.36 14.75
CA HIS A 56 -2.48 -11.07 14.84
C HIS A 56 -1.29 -10.15 14.52
N ALA A 57 -1.43 -9.32 13.49
CA ALA A 57 -0.43 -8.35 13.09
C ALA A 57 -1.07 -7.15 12.40
N THR A 58 -0.38 -6.00 12.46
CA THR A 58 -0.69 -4.82 11.65
C THR A 58 0.57 -4.41 10.90
N LEU A 59 0.45 -4.28 9.59
CA LEU A 59 1.57 -3.96 8.69
C LEU A 59 1.20 -2.76 7.82
N LEU A 60 2.20 -1.98 7.41
CA LEU A 60 2.01 -1.03 6.32
C LEU A 60 2.10 -1.79 5.01
N ALA A 61 1.09 -1.60 4.16
CA ALA A 61 1.03 -2.24 2.86
C ALA A 61 0.33 -1.34 1.85
N THR A 62 0.63 -1.56 0.56
CA THR A 62 -0.19 -1.00 -0.52
C THR A 62 -1.58 -1.64 -0.45
N PRO A 63 -2.67 -0.85 -0.53
CA PRO A 63 -4.05 -1.32 -0.40
C PRO A 63 -4.56 -2.12 -1.63
N ASN A 64 -3.72 -2.97 -2.21
CA ASN A 64 -4.00 -3.81 -3.37
C ASN A 64 -3.59 -5.25 -3.09
N ASP A 65 -4.20 -6.21 -3.78
CA ASP A 65 -3.87 -7.64 -3.67
C ASP A 65 -3.83 -8.17 -2.21
N LEU A 66 -4.67 -7.60 -1.33
CA LEU A 66 -4.65 -7.88 0.12
C LEU A 66 -4.95 -9.34 0.47
N GLU A 67 -5.69 -10.04 -0.38
CA GLU A 67 -5.96 -11.47 -0.23
C GLU A 67 -4.68 -12.30 -0.42
N ASP A 68 -3.93 -12.03 -1.50
CA ASP A 68 -2.66 -12.71 -1.77
C ASP A 68 -1.62 -12.37 -0.70
N PHE A 69 -1.61 -11.11 -0.25
CA PHE A 69 -0.80 -10.67 0.89
C PHE A 69 -1.14 -11.46 2.16
N ALA A 70 -2.43 -11.58 2.50
CA ALA A 70 -2.87 -12.32 3.68
C ALA A 70 -2.51 -13.82 3.58
N TYR A 71 -2.67 -14.45 2.41
CA TYR A 71 -2.24 -15.84 2.18
C TYR A 71 -0.72 -16.00 2.34
N GLY A 72 0.06 -15.15 1.68
CA GLY A 72 1.53 -15.20 1.74
C GLY A 72 2.06 -14.97 3.14
N PHE A 73 1.52 -14.00 3.87
CA PHE A 73 1.82 -13.76 5.28
C PHE A 73 1.47 -14.99 6.13
N SER A 74 0.24 -15.51 5.98
CA SER A 74 -0.22 -16.66 6.76
C SER A 74 0.66 -17.89 6.55
N TYR A 75 1.10 -18.13 5.32
CA TYR A 75 1.99 -19.23 4.99
C TYR A 75 3.39 -19.02 5.58
N THR A 76 3.96 -17.83 5.40
CA THR A 76 5.31 -17.48 5.86
C THR A 76 5.43 -17.54 7.39
N GLU A 77 4.42 -17.07 8.10
CA GLU A 77 4.35 -17.12 9.57
C GLU A 77 3.90 -18.49 10.12
N GLY A 78 3.60 -19.46 9.24
CA GLY A 78 3.21 -20.81 9.64
C GLY A 78 1.80 -20.94 10.25
N LEU A 79 0.93 -19.95 10.00
CA LEU A 79 -0.48 -19.95 10.40
C LEU A 79 -1.32 -20.94 9.57
N ILE A 80 -0.92 -21.16 8.30
CA ILE A 80 -1.51 -22.16 7.39
C ILE A 80 -0.42 -23.05 6.78
N ARG A 81 -0.82 -24.16 6.13
CA ARG A 81 0.07 -25.13 5.47
C ARG A 81 -0.53 -25.63 4.16
#